data_AF-A0A3D1SL01-F1
#
_entry.id   AF-A0A3D1SL01-F1
#
_cell.length_a   1.000
_cell.length_b   1.000
_cell.length_c   1.000
_cell.angle_alpha   90.00
_cell.angle_beta   90.00
_cell.angle_gamma   90.00
#
_symmetry.space_group_name_H-M   'P 1'
#
loop_
_entity.id
_entity.type
_entity.pdbx_description
1 polymer ?
#
loop_
_entity_poly.entity_id
_entity_poly.type
_entity_poly.pdbx_seq_one_letter_code
_entity_poly.pdbx_strand_id
1 'polypeptide(L)'
;MRDSVFYQIFPERFADGDPSNNVRDHEYACYGKPVVARPWGEIPQAGAVEFFGGDLWGITQHLDYLQDLGINALYLTPVFTSPSNHKYDMVESNPTLSNYVYAF
;
A
#
# COMPACT_ATOMS: atom_id res chain seq x y z
N MET A 1 9.15 -20.80 -13.06
CA MET A 1 7.89 -20.66 -12.29
C MET A 1 7.33 -21.98 -11.78
N ARG A 2 7.74 -23.16 -12.27
CA ARG A 2 7.18 -24.45 -11.78
C ARG A 2 7.47 -24.73 -10.30
N ASP A 3 8.56 -24.20 -9.76
CA ASP A 3 8.99 -24.40 -8.36
C ASP A 3 8.73 -23.18 -7.47
N SER A 4 7.90 -22.24 -7.94
CA SER A 4 7.63 -21.01 -7.20
C SER A 4 6.46 -21.18 -6.24
N VAL A 5 6.65 -20.80 -4.99
CA VAL A 5 5.59 -20.66 -3.98
C VAL A 5 5.32 -19.17 -3.84
N PHE A 6 4.17 -18.73 -4.35
CA PHE A 6 3.77 -17.33 -4.36
C PHE A 6 3.06 -16.94 -3.07
N TYR A 7 3.37 -15.74 -2.59
CA TYR A 7 2.59 -15.07 -1.56
C TYR A 7 2.03 -13.77 -2.13
N GLN A 8 0.70 -13.63 -2.12
CA GLN A 8 0.05 -12.41 -2.58
C GLN A 8 0.05 -11.38 -1.45
N ILE A 9 0.49 -10.16 -1.75
CA ILE A 9 0.50 -9.05 -0.80
C ILE A 9 -0.34 -7.91 -1.35
N PHE A 10 -1.25 -7.42 -0.51
CA PHE A 10 -1.88 -6.10 -0.65
C PHE A 10 -1.11 -5.12 0.24
N PRO A 11 -0.18 -4.30 -0.33
CA PRO A 11 0.85 -3.60 0.47
C PRO A 11 0.28 -2.78 1.61
N GLU A 12 -0.79 -2.03 1.33
CA GLU A 12 -1.49 -1.13 2.25
C GLU A 12 -1.98 -1.83 3.54
N ARG A 13 -2.10 -3.16 3.54
CA ARG A 13 -2.59 -3.96 4.68
C ARG A 13 -1.60 -5.01 5.17
N PHE A 14 -0.37 -5.00 4.66
CA PHE A 14 0.61 -6.02 5.02
C PHE A 14 1.42 -5.63 6.26
N ALA A 15 2.19 -4.54 6.16
CA ALA A 15 2.97 -3.99 7.27
C ALA A 15 3.32 -2.53 6.98
N ASP A 16 3.20 -1.67 7.99
CA ASP A 16 3.70 -0.28 7.99
C ASP A 16 5.19 -0.31 8.43
N GLY A 17 6.08 0.05 7.51
CA GLY A 17 7.53 0.04 7.74
C GLY A 17 8.15 1.42 7.90
N ASP A 18 7.51 2.47 7.38
CA ASP A 18 7.92 3.87 7.54
C ASP A 18 6.70 4.79 7.75
N PRO A 19 6.32 5.05 9.01
CA PRO A 19 5.16 5.89 9.32
C PRO A 19 5.24 7.34 8.79
N SER A 20 6.42 7.80 8.32
CA SER A 20 6.59 9.13 7.77
C SER A 20 5.96 9.31 6.38
N ASN A 21 5.71 8.20 5.66
CA ASN A 21 5.07 8.16 4.34
C ASN A 21 3.54 7.95 4.41
N ASN A 22 2.98 7.74 5.61
CA ASN A 22 1.58 7.41 5.79
C ASN A 22 0.67 8.55 5.29
N VAL A 23 -0.37 8.16 4.56
CA VAL A 23 -1.46 9.07 4.17
C VAL A 23 -2.08 9.65 5.44
N ARG A 24 -2.20 10.97 5.49
CA ARG A 24 -2.81 11.68 6.61
C ARG A 24 -4.32 11.75 6.44
N ASP A 25 -5.01 11.85 7.57
CA ASP A 25 -6.46 11.99 7.57
C ASP A 25 -6.89 13.22 6.77
N HIS A 26 -7.81 13.02 5.84
CA HIS A 26 -8.33 14.03 4.91
C HIS A 26 -7.28 14.76 4.06
N GLU A 27 -6.11 14.15 3.81
CA GLU A 27 -5.01 14.78 3.05
C GLU A 27 -5.40 15.17 1.62
N TYR A 28 -6.20 14.34 0.96
CA TYR A 28 -6.71 14.58 -0.39
C TYR A 28 -8.05 13.87 -0.60
N ALA A 29 -8.64 14.05 -1.79
CA ALA A 29 -9.89 13.40 -2.16
C ALA A 29 -9.68 12.29 -3.21
N CYS A 30 -10.28 11.12 -2.97
CA CYS A 30 -10.38 10.02 -3.91
C CYS A 30 -11.86 9.75 -4.19
N TYR A 31 -12.25 9.65 -5.46
CA TYR A 31 -13.66 9.50 -5.89
C TYR A 31 -14.62 10.52 -5.27
N GLY A 32 -14.17 11.76 -5.07
CA GLY A 32 -14.95 12.84 -4.45
C GLY A 32 -15.17 12.71 -2.95
N LYS A 33 -14.46 11.78 -2.27
CA LYS A 33 -14.49 11.60 -0.81
C LYS A 33 -13.10 11.87 -0.23
N PRO A 34 -12.98 12.50 0.95
CA PRO A 34 -11.68 12.64 1.58
C PRO A 34 -11.15 11.27 2.00
N VAL A 35 -9.84 11.06 1.86
CA VAL A 35 -9.17 9.85 2.37
C VAL A 35 -9.14 9.86 3.88
N VAL A 36 -9.14 8.68 4.48
CA VAL A 36 -9.22 8.50 5.94
C VAL A 36 -8.04 7.66 6.41
N ALA A 37 -7.28 8.18 7.36
CA ALA A 37 -6.24 7.42 8.03
C ALA A 37 -6.88 6.57 9.14
N ARG A 38 -6.55 5.28 9.19
CA ARG A 38 -7.10 4.31 10.14
C ARG A 38 -5.98 3.72 11.00
N PRO A 39 -6.19 3.57 12.32
CA PRO A 39 -5.31 2.78 13.15
C PRO A 39 -5.21 1.33 12.67
N TRP A 40 -4.03 0.75 12.78
CA TRP A 40 -3.81 -0.66 12.43
C TRP A 40 -4.73 -1.60 13.22
N GLY A 41 -5.33 -2.58 12.54
CA GLY A 41 -6.23 -3.56 13.15
C GLY A 41 -7.71 -3.13 13.22
N GLU A 42 -8.06 -1.90 12.87
CA GLU A 42 -9.47 -1.53 12.69
C GLU A 42 -10.10 -2.25 11.48
N ILE A 43 -11.42 -2.47 11.56
CA ILE A 43 -12.18 -3.05 10.46
C ILE A 43 -12.39 -1.96 9.40
N PRO A 44 -11.98 -2.17 8.13
CA PRO A 44 -12.24 -1.23 7.06
C PRO A 44 -13.75 -1.01 6.85
N GLN A 45 -14.18 0.25 6.80
CA GLN A 45 -15.58 0.64 6.60
C GLN A 45 -15.82 1.31 5.25
N ALA A 46 -14.80 1.97 4.71
CA ALA A 46 -14.88 2.81 3.52
C ALA A 46 -13.82 2.43 2.48
N GLY A 47 -13.84 1.14 2.09
CA GLY A 47 -13.27 0.59 0.85
C GLY A 47 -11.97 1.27 0.38
N ALA A 48 -12.02 1.89 -0.80
CA ALA A 48 -10.88 2.42 -1.53
C ALA A 48 -10.19 3.66 -0.93
N VAL A 49 -10.79 4.30 0.09
CA VAL A 49 -10.33 5.60 0.62
C VAL A 49 -9.75 5.52 2.03
N GLU A 50 -9.65 4.33 2.60
CA GLU A 50 -9.07 4.11 3.93
C GLU A 50 -7.65 3.59 3.85
N PHE A 51 -6.75 4.22 4.60
CA PHE A 51 -5.33 3.93 4.63
C PHE A 51 -4.89 3.62 6.07
N PHE A 52 -4.24 2.48 6.25
CA PHE A 52 -3.68 1.91 7.45
C PHE A 52 -2.15 2.03 7.51
N GLY A 53 -1.50 2.36 6.39
CA GLY A 53 -0.08 2.72 6.35
C GLY A 53 0.85 1.63 5.83
N GLY A 54 0.31 0.55 5.25
CA GLY A 54 1.18 -0.50 4.73
C GLY A 54 1.99 -0.06 3.50
N ASP A 55 3.28 -0.39 3.46
CA ASP A 55 4.23 0.10 2.45
C ASP A 55 5.28 -0.96 2.01
N LEU A 56 6.19 -0.57 1.11
CA LEU A 56 7.26 -1.45 0.63
C LEU A 56 8.36 -1.68 1.67
N TRP A 57 8.54 -0.76 2.61
CA TRP A 57 9.50 -0.91 3.70
C TRP A 57 9.05 -1.99 4.67
N GLY A 58 7.76 -2.05 5.00
CA GLY A 58 7.16 -3.08 5.83
C GLY A 58 7.26 -4.44 5.17
N ILE A 59 7.06 -4.54 3.85
CA ILE A 59 7.32 -5.78 3.10
C ILE A 59 8.80 -6.20 3.24
N THR A 60 9.72 -5.26 3.05
CA THR A 60 11.16 -5.52 3.12
C THR A 60 11.58 -6.01 4.52
N GLN A 61 11.05 -5.40 5.57
CA GLN A 61 11.31 -5.76 6.97
C GLN A 61 10.77 -7.16 7.36
N HIS A 62 9.86 -7.73 6.56
CA HIS A 62 9.27 -9.05 6.79
C HIS A 62 9.70 -10.10 5.76
N LEU A 63 10.75 -9.85 4.97
CA LEU A 63 11.27 -10.84 4.02
C LEU A 63 11.77 -12.11 4.71
N ASP A 64 12.30 -12.01 5.94
CA ASP A 64 12.73 -13.18 6.72
C ASP A 64 11.53 -14.05 7.11
N TYR A 65 10.42 -13.45 7.57
CA TYR A 65 9.16 -14.16 7.83
C TYR A 65 8.66 -14.91 6.59
N LEU A 66 8.71 -14.26 5.42
CA LEU A 66 8.27 -14.88 4.15
C LEU A 66 9.19 -16.02 3.73
N GLN A 67 10.51 -15.87 3.93
CA GLN A 67 11.49 -16.93 3.67
C GLN A 67 11.32 -18.13 4.61
N ASP A 68 11.10 -17.89 5.90
CA ASP A 68 10.85 -18.93 6.91
C ASP A 68 9.58 -19.73 6.60
N LEU A 69 8.58 -19.09 6.00
CA LEU A 69 7.36 -19.74 5.49
C LEU A 69 7.58 -20.57 4.21
N GLY A 70 8.76 -20.46 3.58
CA GLY A 70 9.11 -21.14 2.33
C GLY A 70 8.67 -20.41 1.07
N ILE A 71 8.29 -19.13 1.16
CA ILE A 71 7.89 -18.30 0.02
C ILE A 71 9.14 -17.87 -0.76
N ASN A 72 9.08 -17.98 -2.09
CA ASN A 72 10.18 -17.58 -2.97
C ASN A 72 9.76 -16.66 -4.12
N ALA A 73 8.49 -16.25 -4.15
CA ALA A 73 7.96 -15.29 -5.09
C ALA A 73 6.86 -14.43 -4.45
N LEU A 74 6.88 -13.12 -4.70
CA LEU A 74 5.84 -12.21 -4.24
C LEU A 74 4.95 -11.78 -5.41
N TYR A 75 3.65 -11.82 -5.18
CA TYR A 75 2.67 -11.21 -6.08
C TYR A 75 2.07 -9.98 -5.39
N LEU A 76 2.49 -8.79 -5.78
CA LEU A 76 1.95 -7.56 -5.24
C LEU A 76 0.70 -7.14 -6.02
N THR A 77 -0.32 -6.64 -5.32
CA THR A 77 -1.31 -5.75 -5.96
C THR A 77 -0.60 -4.46 -6.43
N PRO A 78 -1.23 -3.61 -7.25
CA PRO A 78 -0.55 -2.46 -7.85
C PRO A 78 0.15 -1.57 -6.82
N VAL A 79 1.33 -1.07 -7.20
CA VAL A 79 2.20 -0.22 -6.36
C VAL A 79 2.51 1.13 -7.03
N PHE A 80 1.89 1.43 -8.17
CA PHE A 80 2.09 2.70 -8.86
C PHE A 80 1.29 3.83 -8.22
N THR A 81 1.63 5.07 -8.58
CA THR A 81 0.94 6.28 -8.13
C THR A 81 -0.56 6.20 -8.45
N SER A 82 -1.38 6.36 -7.42
CA SER A 82 -2.83 6.33 -7.50
C SER A 82 -3.45 6.93 -6.23
N PRO A 83 -4.63 7.60 -6.32
CA PRO A 83 -5.29 8.16 -5.15
C PRO A 83 -5.97 7.10 -4.27
N SER A 84 -6.32 5.92 -4.80
CA SER A 84 -6.96 4.87 -4.00
C SER A 84 -5.94 4.02 -3.23
N ASN A 85 -6.41 3.30 -2.21
CA ASN A 85 -5.58 2.34 -1.49
C ASN A 85 -5.26 1.08 -2.31
N HIS A 86 -6.09 0.72 -3.30
CA HIS A 86 -5.91 -0.47 -4.12
C HIS A 86 -5.11 -0.22 -5.40
N LYS A 87 -4.93 1.05 -5.77
CA LYS A 87 -4.00 1.53 -6.81
C LYS A 87 -4.24 1.00 -8.23
N TYR A 88 -5.43 0.48 -8.52
CA TYR A 88 -5.82 0.02 -9.87
C TYR A 88 -6.20 1.16 -10.81
N ASP A 89 -6.53 2.33 -10.25
CA ASP A 89 -6.79 3.61 -10.91
C ASP A 89 -5.49 4.43 -10.93
N MET A 90 -4.52 3.93 -11.70
CA MET A 90 -3.21 4.58 -11.88
C MET A 90 -3.37 5.98 -12.46
N VAL A 91 -2.60 6.93 -11.94
CA VAL A 91 -2.44 8.27 -12.50
C VAL A 91 -1.03 8.45 -13.03
N GLU A 92 -0.89 9.25 -14.10
CA GLU A 92 0.42 9.60 -14.63
C GLU A 92 1.22 10.41 -13.60
N SER A 93 2.46 10.00 -13.33
CA SER A 93 3.36 10.79 -12.50
C SER A 93 3.81 12.02 -13.29
N ASN A 94 3.10 13.14 -13.17
CA ASN A 94 3.57 14.40 -13.72
C ASN A 94 4.65 14.98 -12.78
N PRO A 95 5.92 15.13 -13.23
CA PRO A 95 7.01 15.63 -12.38
C PRO A 95 6.79 17.08 -11.88
N THR A 96 5.84 17.85 -12.43
CA THR A 96 5.47 19.18 -11.89
C THR A 96 4.47 19.14 -10.74
N LEU A 97 3.90 17.96 -10.43
CA LEU A 97 3.03 17.71 -9.27
C LEU A 97 3.74 16.88 -8.17
N SER A 98 5.07 16.85 -8.22
CA SER A 98 6.02 16.13 -7.33
C SER A 98 5.77 16.24 -5.81
N ASN A 99 4.92 17.17 -5.36
CA ASN A 99 4.57 17.31 -3.95
C ASN A 99 3.52 16.30 -3.44
N TYR A 100 2.97 15.46 -4.31
CA TYR A 100 2.06 14.38 -3.92
C TYR A 100 2.66 13.02 -4.30
N VAL A 101 3.65 12.59 -3.53
CA VAL A 101 4.19 11.24 -3.62
C VAL A 101 3.16 10.32 -2.96
N TYR A 102 2.26 9.73 -3.77
CA TYR A 102 1.20 8.85 -3.27
C TYR A 102 1.75 7.46 -2.90
N ALA A 103 2.42 7.43 -1.75
CA ALA A 103 2.91 6.32 -0.93
C ALA A 103 4.00 5.40 -1.52
N PHE A 104 5.22 5.56 -0.99
CA PHE A 104 6.24 4.52 -0.78
C PHE A 104 6.99 4.78 0.51
#